data_AF-A0A6V8CEA5-F1
#
_entry.id   AF-A0A6V8CEA5-F1
#
_cell.length_a   1.000
_cell.length_b   1.000
_cell.length_c   1.000
_cell.angle_alpha   90.00
_cell.angle_beta   90.00
_cell.angle_gamma   90.00
#
_symmetry.space_group_name_H-M   'P 1'
#
loop_
_entity.id
_entity.type
_entity.pdbx_description
1 polymer ?
#
loop_
_entity_poly.entity_id
_entity_poly.type
_entity_poly.pdbx_seq_one_letter_code
_entity_poly.pdbx_strand_id
1 'polypeptide(L)'
;MTWLDVLQTAGPDVLGTNRWTLLALLGLMLAGLAARGLAMVLAPRLIGAIVRLPRTSEGLKSSERALGTAAAAGVVLLGLQRLHAMADEGSDLATFPGLSALTLIGIAQLVLVISLVRAAFRAVDVVQDVMDLLDDDDVLDGSERTVVSAVESVLRFIILFIGGVFVADAFGLDLTSLIAGLGISGLALALAAKDTISNFFGAVTVLMDRPFRIGDWVVIGGTEGEVIEINLRTTILRTSSDTIVTVPNANLVNTAVENWGKRRWRRWQTTLHLDLGSDPEAVSSFCDRVIAAVRANERTLKEDASWCAVDGISAQSIDVSINLYWDLNSSVEEREAREDLMLDIVRISRELNLEFHDARVRQSR
;
A
#
# COMPACT_ATOMS: atom_id res chain seq x y z
N MET A 1 -70.74 -0.06 30.14
CA MET A 1 -69.54 -0.72 30.66
C MET A 1 -69.14 -1.81 29.70
N THR A 2 -68.30 -1.44 28.76
CA THR A 2 -67.73 -2.36 27.77
C THR A 2 -66.54 -3.11 28.39
N TRP A 3 -66.17 -4.27 27.87
CA TRP A 3 -64.97 -5.01 28.31
C TRP A 3 -63.67 -4.19 28.23
N LEU A 4 -63.67 -3.09 27.46
CA LEU A 4 -62.62 -2.07 27.41
C LEU A 4 -62.53 -1.24 28.70
N ASP A 5 -63.66 -0.92 29.34
CA ASP A 5 -63.69 -0.16 30.60
C ASP A 5 -63.11 -1.00 31.76
N VAL A 6 -63.32 -2.33 31.74
CA VAL A 6 -62.81 -3.26 32.76
C VAL A 6 -61.28 -3.44 32.69
N LEU A 7 -60.68 -3.27 31.49
CA LEU A 7 -59.23 -3.23 31.35
C LEU A 7 -58.61 -1.90 31.79
N GLN A 8 -59.38 -0.81 31.75
CA GLN A 8 -58.95 0.52 32.18
C GLN A 8 -59.07 0.76 33.69
N THR A 9 -60.02 0.14 34.39
CA THR A 9 -60.33 0.51 35.79
C THR A 9 -60.00 -0.54 36.86
N ALA A 10 -59.29 -1.63 36.55
CA ALA A 10 -58.99 -2.65 37.56
C ALA A 10 -57.60 -3.31 37.41
N GLY A 11 -56.67 -2.86 38.24
CA GLY A 11 -55.53 -3.66 38.70
C GLY A 11 -54.27 -2.82 38.91
N PRO A 12 -53.49 -3.11 39.97
CA PRO A 12 -52.46 -2.23 40.51
C PRO A 12 -51.38 -1.94 39.48
N ASP A 13 -50.79 -0.75 39.58
CA ASP A 13 -49.52 -0.44 38.93
C ASP A 13 -48.52 -1.53 39.30
N VAL A 14 -48.29 -2.49 38.39
CA VAL A 14 -47.26 -3.50 38.59
C VAL A 14 -45.94 -2.74 38.44
N LEU A 15 -45.26 -2.50 39.56
CA LEU A 15 -43.99 -1.77 39.65
C LEU A 15 -44.06 -0.29 39.20
N GLY A 16 -45.23 0.36 39.27
CA GLY A 16 -45.36 1.78 38.88
C GLY A 16 -45.41 2.03 37.37
N THR A 17 -45.71 1.01 36.55
CA THR A 17 -45.74 1.09 35.08
C THR A 17 -47.08 0.62 34.48
N ASN A 18 -47.47 1.22 33.35
CA ASN A 18 -48.67 0.82 32.61
C ASN A 18 -48.50 -0.57 31.95
N ARG A 19 -49.58 -1.36 31.87
CA ARG A 19 -49.65 -2.66 31.18
C ARG A 19 -49.25 -2.56 29.70
N TRP A 20 -49.54 -1.43 29.06
CA TRP A 20 -49.11 -1.15 27.68
C TRP A 20 -47.60 -1.01 27.55
N THR A 21 -46.93 -0.42 28.54
CA THR A 21 -45.47 -0.37 28.63
C THR A 21 -44.89 -1.78 28.70
N LEU A 22 -45.46 -2.66 29.53
CA LEU A 22 -45.02 -4.06 29.66
C LEU A 22 -45.19 -4.86 28.36
N LEU A 23 -46.32 -4.67 27.66
CA LEU A 23 -46.56 -5.29 26.34
C LEU A 23 -45.58 -4.76 25.28
N ALA A 24 -45.29 -3.46 25.29
CA ALA A 24 -44.33 -2.85 24.38
C ALA A 24 -42.90 -3.37 24.62
N LEU A 25 -42.47 -3.53 25.88
CA LEU A 25 -41.19 -4.12 26.23
C LEU A 25 -41.08 -5.59 25.78
N LEU A 26 -42.16 -6.37 25.96
CA LEU A 26 -42.20 -7.77 25.50
C LEU A 26 -42.15 -7.87 23.98
N GLY A 27 -42.90 -7.01 23.26
CA GLY A 27 -42.84 -6.92 21.80
C GLY A 27 -41.46 -6.52 21.28
N LEU A 28 -40.79 -5.61 21.97
CA LEU A 28 -39.43 -5.17 21.68
C LEU A 28 -38.39 -6.27 21.92
N MET A 29 -38.56 -7.08 22.97
CA MET A 29 -37.73 -8.26 23.21
C MET A 29 -37.91 -9.32 22.10
N LEU A 30 -39.15 -9.54 21.64
CA LEU A 30 -39.44 -10.41 20.49
C LEU A 30 -38.85 -9.86 19.19
N ALA A 31 -38.92 -8.55 18.95
CA ALA A 31 -38.30 -7.90 17.82
C ALA A 31 -36.77 -8.05 17.85
N GLY A 32 -36.15 -7.94 19.02
CA GLY A 32 -34.72 -8.21 19.23
C GLY A 32 -34.35 -9.67 18.91
N LEU A 33 -35.16 -10.64 19.32
CA LEU A 33 -34.96 -12.06 18.99
C LEU A 33 -35.13 -12.34 17.48
N ALA A 34 -36.11 -11.72 16.83
CA ALA A 34 -36.29 -11.80 15.39
C ALA A 34 -35.09 -11.19 14.64
N ALA A 35 -34.62 -10.02 15.08
CA ALA A 35 -33.43 -9.37 14.53
C ALA A 35 -32.17 -10.22 14.72
N ARG A 36 -32.02 -10.88 15.87
CA ARG A 36 -30.95 -11.85 16.14
C ARG A 36 -30.97 -13.00 15.14
N GLY A 37 -32.14 -13.63 14.95
CA GLY A 37 -32.30 -14.74 14.02
C GLY A 37 -32.02 -14.33 12.57
N LEU A 38 -32.54 -13.17 12.16
CA LEU A 38 -32.30 -12.61 10.82
C LEU A 38 -30.81 -12.32 10.58
N ALA A 39 -30.14 -11.68 11.54
CA ALA A 39 -28.72 -11.38 11.46
C ALA A 39 -27.87 -12.66 11.35
N MET A 40 -28.18 -13.71 12.12
CA MET A 40 -27.49 -15.01 12.02
C MET A 40 -27.68 -15.68 10.65
N VAL A 41 -28.81 -15.45 9.99
CA VAL A 41 -29.12 -16.03 8.67
C VAL A 41 -28.49 -15.22 7.52
N LEU A 42 -28.36 -13.91 7.67
CA LEU A 42 -27.80 -13.01 6.65
C LEU A 42 -26.27 -12.89 6.73
N ALA A 43 -25.71 -12.78 7.93
CA ALA A 43 -24.26 -12.62 8.14
C ALA A 43 -23.40 -13.64 7.39
N PRO A 44 -23.67 -14.96 7.45
CA PRO A 44 -22.84 -15.94 6.75
C PRO A 44 -23.01 -15.90 5.23
N ARG A 45 -24.14 -15.41 4.72
CA ARG A 45 -24.33 -15.22 3.28
C ARG A 45 -23.46 -14.08 2.75
N LEU A 46 -23.36 -12.99 3.52
CA LEU A 46 -22.53 -11.84 3.16
C LEU A 46 -21.04 -12.18 3.30
N ILE A 47 -20.65 -12.78 4.42
CA ILE A 47 -19.26 -13.17 4.68
C ILE A 47 -18.83 -14.23 3.65
N GLY A 48 -19.66 -15.25 3.40
CA GLY A 48 -19.37 -16.30 2.42
C GLY A 48 -19.41 -15.84 0.95
N ALA A 49 -20.07 -14.71 0.64
CA ALA A 49 -20.02 -14.12 -0.70
C ALA A 49 -18.72 -13.37 -0.96
N ILE A 50 -18.13 -12.77 0.09
CA ILE A 50 -16.89 -12.01 0.01
C ILE A 50 -15.68 -12.93 0.18
N VAL A 51 -15.76 -13.89 1.10
CA VAL A 51 -14.67 -14.77 1.50
C VAL A 51 -15.06 -16.20 1.16
N ARG A 52 -14.30 -16.87 0.27
CA ARG A 52 -14.50 -18.28 -0.13
C ARG A 52 -14.09 -19.25 0.99
N LEU A 53 -14.65 -19.06 2.19
CA LEU A 53 -14.40 -19.91 3.34
C LEU A 53 -15.26 -21.17 3.30
N PRO A 54 -14.73 -22.34 3.68
CA PRO A 54 -15.53 -23.48 4.10
C PRO A 54 -16.44 -23.04 5.24
N ARG A 55 -17.75 -23.29 5.12
CA ARG A 55 -18.77 -22.92 6.12
C ARG A 55 -18.57 -23.56 7.52
N THR A 56 -17.56 -24.41 7.68
CA THR A 56 -17.32 -25.21 8.88
C THR A 56 -16.37 -24.58 9.90
N SER A 57 -15.70 -23.46 9.59
CA SER A 57 -14.73 -22.84 10.52
C SER A 57 -15.40 -22.37 11.82
N GLU A 58 -14.70 -22.52 12.95
CA GLU A 58 -15.24 -22.16 14.27
C GLU A 58 -15.37 -20.63 14.44
N GLY A 59 -14.46 -19.85 13.86
CA GLY A 59 -14.51 -18.40 13.84
C GLY A 59 -15.77 -17.88 13.16
N LEU A 60 -16.16 -18.44 12.00
CA LEU A 60 -17.37 -18.04 11.28
C LEU A 60 -18.64 -18.26 12.13
N LYS A 61 -18.82 -19.46 12.69
CA LYS A 61 -19.98 -19.79 13.54
C LYS A 61 -20.05 -18.93 14.79
N SER A 62 -18.91 -18.56 15.36
CA SER A 62 -18.87 -17.73 16.55
C SER A 62 -19.13 -16.24 16.26
N SER A 63 -18.70 -15.76 15.09
CA SER A 63 -18.97 -14.41 14.58
C SER A 63 -20.46 -14.20 14.29
N GLU A 64 -21.13 -15.19 13.67
CA GLU A 64 -22.59 -15.17 13.45
C GLU A 64 -23.37 -14.94 14.74
N ARG A 65 -22.99 -15.65 15.82
CA ARG A 65 -23.64 -15.52 17.12
C ARG A 65 -23.44 -14.15 17.73
N ALA A 66 -22.24 -13.58 17.60
CA ALA A 66 -21.90 -12.28 18.15
C ALA A 66 -22.58 -11.13 17.38
N LEU A 67 -22.63 -11.20 16.06
CA LEU A 67 -23.38 -10.27 15.21
C LEU A 67 -24.87 -10.33 15.52
N GLY A 68 -25.42 -11.54 15.69
CA GLY A 68 -26.82 -11.71 16.11
C GLY A 68 -27.13 -11.05 17.45
N THR A 69 -26.23 -11.16 18.44
CA THR A 69 -26.42 -10.49 19.74
C THR A 69 -26.33 -8.97 19.64
N ALA A 70 -25.42 -8.44 18.80
CA ALA A 70 -25.33 -7.00 18.57
C ALA A 70 -26.56 -6.43 17.86
N ALA A 71 -27.07 -7.13 16.84
CA ALA A 71 -28.31 -6.75 16.14
C ALA A 71 -29.52 -6.73 17.09
N ALA A 72 -29.63 -7.74 17.96
CA ALA A 72 -30.67 -7.79 18.98
C ALA A 72 -30.59 -6.60 19.94
N ALA A 73 -29.40 -6.34 20.49
CA ALA A 73 -29.18 -5.25 21.42
C ALA A 73 -29.45 -3.88 20.78
N GLY A 74 -29.13 -3.71 19.50
CA GLY A 74 -29.38 -2.48 18.75
C GLY A 74 -30.87 -2.22 18.55
N VAL A 75 -31.64 -3.24 18.16
CA VAL A 75 -33.11 -3.13 18.03
C VAL A 75 -33.75 -2.84 19.38
N VAL A 76 -33.27 -3.48 20.45
CA VAL A 76 -33.74 -3.25 21.82
C VAL A 76 -33.46 -1.80 22.24
N LEU A 77 -32.24 -1.29 22.02
CA LEU A 77 -31.88 0.08 22.36
C LEU A 77 -32.70 1.12 21.58
N LEU A 78 -32.80 0.97 20.26
CA LEU A 78 -33.55 1.90 19.42
C LEU A 78 -35.03 1.92 19.80
N GLY A 79 -35.61 0.75 20.06
CA GLY A 79 -36.99 0.68 20.50
C GLY A 79 -37.20 1.28 21.89
N LEU A 80 -36.25 1.12 22.83
CA LEU A 80 -36.31 1.74 24.16
C LEU A 80 -36.22 3.27 24.06
N GLN A 81 -35.33 3.79 23.20
CA GLN A 81 -35.23 5.23 22.93
C GLN A 81 -36.53 5.78 22.33
N ARG A 82 -37.16 5.05 21.40
CA ARG A 82 -38.45 5.44 20.83
C ARG A 82 -39.58 5.41 21.85
N LEU A 83 -39.65 4.37 22.69
CA LEU A 83 -40.64 4.28 23.76
C LEU A 83 -40.47 5.39 24.79
N HIS A 84 -39.22 5.75 25.13
CA HIS A 84 -38.94 6.86 26.03
C HIS A 84 -39.35 8.22 25.44
N ALA A 85 -39.06 8.47 24.15
CA ALA A 85 -39.51 9.67 23.47
C ALA A 85 -41.04 9.79 23.42
N MET A 86 -41.75 8.69 23.14
CA MET A 86 -43.22 8.65 23.15
C MET A 86 -43.82 8.86 24.55
N ALA A 87 -43.12 8.41 25.61
CA ALA A 87 -43.52 8.67 26.98
C ALA A 87 -43.39 10.16 27.36
N ASP A 88 -42.32 10.81 26.90
CA ASP A 88 -42.05 12.24 27.15
C ASP A 88 -43.04 13.15 26.41
N GLU A 89 -43.53 12.73 25.24
CA GLU A 89 -44.61 13.39 24.49
C GLU A 89 -46.01 13.25 25.14
N GLY A 90 -46.12 12.55 26.28
CA GLY A 90 -47.36 12.44 27.05
C GLY A 90 -48.35 11.39 26.54
N SER A 91 -47.87 10.38 25.80
CA SER A 91 -48.73 9.29 25.32
C SER A 91 -49.12 8.30 26.44
N ASP A 92 -50.39 7.86 26.45
CA ASP A 92 -50.90 6.85 27.40
C ASP A 92 -50.25 5.47 27.25
N LEU A 93 -49.51 5.24 26.16
CA LEU A 93 -48.95 3.94 25.79
C LEU A 93 -47.69 3.58 26.59
N ALA A 94 -46.97 4.56 27.15
CA ALA A 94 -45.72 4.35 27.85
C ALA A 94 -45.59 5.25 29.09
N THR A 95 -45.75 4.66 30.27
CA THR A 95 -45.38 5.31 31.53
C THR A 95 -44.16 4.62 32.12
N PHE A 96 -43.10 5.38 32.32
CA PHE A 96 -41.90 4.96 33.04
C PHE A 96 -41.73 5.83 34.29
N PRO A 97 -41.56 5.27 35.49
CA PRO A 97 -41.09 6.05 36.63
C PRO A 97 -39.69 6.58 36.26
N GLY A 98 -39.48 7.90 36.31
CA GLY A 98 -38.39 8.59 35.57
C GLY A 98 -37.00 7.95 35.64
N LEU A 99 -36.57 7.46 36.81
CA LEU A 99 -35.25 6.81 36.99
C LEU A 99 -35.12 5.44 36.29
N SER A 100 -36.23 4.73 36.05
CA SER A 100 -36.24 3.41 35.42
C SER A 100 -35.97 3.44 33.91
N ALA A 101 -36.41 4.49 33.20
CA ALA A 101 -36.20 4.58 31.75
C ALA A 101 -34.73 4.83 31.40
N LEU A 102 -34.09 5.79 32.09
CA LEU A 102 -32.69 6.14 31.88
C LEU A 102 -31.76 4.97 32.21
N THR A 103 -32.03 4.24 33.29
CA THR A 103 -31.25 3.06 33.67
C THR A 103 -31.42 1.91 32.68
N LEU A 104 -32.63 1.65 32.17
CA LEU A 104 -32.87 0.65 31.13
C LEU A 104 -32.16 0.98 29.81
N ILE A 105 -32.17 2.25 29.39
CA ILE A 105 -31.47 2.71 28.19
C ILE A 105 -29.95 2.56 28.36
N GLY A 106 -29.40 2.98 29.50
CA GLY A 106 -27.96 2.82 29.79
C GLY A 106 -27.53 1.34 29.81
N ILE A 107 -28.32 0.45 30.42
CA ILE A 107 -28.06 -1.00 30.39
C ILE A 107 -28.12 -1.53 28.96
N ALA A 108 -29.13 -1.16 28.17
CA ALA A 108 -29.24 -1.58 26.77
C ALA A 108 -28.08 -1.07 25.92
N GLN A 109 -27.61 0.15 26.16
CA GLN A 109 -26.44 0.73 25.51
C GLN A 109 -25.16 -0.05 25.87
N LEU A 110 -24.94 -0.36 27.15
CA LEU A 110 -23.81 -1.20 27.58
C LEU A 110 -23.85 -2.60 26.96
N VAL A 111 -25.03 -3.24 26.92
CA VAL A 111 -25.20 -4.55 26.29
C VAL A 111 -24.89 -4.49 24.80
N LEU A 112 -25.31 -3.42 24.10
CA LEU A 112 -24.98 -3.20 22.70
C LEU A 112 -23.47 -3.05 22.50
N VAL A 113 -22.82 -2.18 23.28
CA VAL A 113 -21.38 -1.93 23.17
C VAL A 113 -20.58 -3.22 23.42
N ILE A 114 -20.89 -3.96 24.49
CA ILE A 114 -20.24 -5.24 24.80
C ILE A 114 -20.46 -6.26 23.67
N SER A 115 -21.67 -6.31 23.10
CA SER A 115 -21.99 -7.20 21.99
C SER A 115 -21.23 -6.83 20.71
N LEU A 116 -21.07 -5.54 20.43
CA LEU A 116 -20.30 -5.03 19.30
C LEU A 116 -18.81 -5.30 19.47
N VAL A 117 -18.25 -5.05 20.65
CA VAL A 117 -16.84 -5.36 20.96
C VAL A 117 -16.58 -6.85 20.81
N ARG A 118 -17.47 -7.71 21.33
CA ARG A 118 -17.39 -9.16 21.14
C ARG A 118 -17.46 -9.55 19.67
N ALA A 119 -18.38 -8.94 18.90
CA ALA A 119 -18.49 -9.19 17.46
C ALA A 119 -17.22 -8.78 16.71
N ALA A 120 -16.63 -7.63 17.06
CA ALA A 120 -15.39 -7.14 16.47
C ALA A 120 -14.21 -8.08 16.78
N PHE A 121 -14.05 -8.53 18.03
CA PHE A 121 -13.03 -9.54 18.38
C PHE A 121 -13.17 -10.82 17.56
N ARG A 122 -14.41 -11.30 17.38
CA ARG A 122 -14.67 -12.50 16.56
C ARG A 122 -14.39 -12.27 15.07
N ALA A 123 -14.57 -11.06 14.57
CA ALA A 123 -14.20 -10.74 13.20
C ALA A 123 -12.68 -10.85 12.98
N VAL A 124 -11.86 -10.53 13.99
CA VAL A 124 -10.41 -10.75 13.94
C VAL A 124 -10.09 -12.25 13.87
N ASP A 125 -10.77 -13.07 14.66
CA ASP A 125 -10.57 -14.53 14.64
C ASP A 125 -10.91 -15.15 13.27
N VAL A 126 -11.91 -14.62 12.57
CA VAL A 126 -12.24 -15.06 11.19
C VAL A 126 -11.08 -14.80 10.23
N VAL A 127 -10.29 -13.73 10.42
CA VAL A 127 -9.12 -13.46 9.57
C VAL A 127 -8.05 -14.55 9.76
N GLN A 128 -7.87 -15.06 10.98
CA GLN A 128 -6.95 -16.18 11.24
C GLN A 128 -7.43 -17.45 10.56
N ASP A 129 -8.72 -17.79 10.73
CA ASP A 129 -9.31 -18.95 10.06
C ASP A 129 -9.08 -18.88 8.53
N VAL A 130 -9.18 -17.69 7.92
CA VAL A 130 -8.91 -17.49 6.49
C VAL A 130 -7.44 -17.71 6.16
N MET A 131 -6.52 -17.19 6.96
CA MET A 131 -5.08 -17.35 6.74
C MET A 131 -4.67 -18.81 6.87
N ASP A 132 -5.13 -19.50 7.92
CA ASP A 132 -4.86 -20.92 8.14
C ASP A 132 -5.43 -21.82 7.01
N LEU A 133 -6.48 -21.36 6.32
CA LEU A 133 -7.06 -22.07 5.18
C LEU A 133 -6.38 -21.77 3.83
N LEU A 134 -5.66 -20.65 3.74
CA LEU A 134 -4.85 -20.30 2.56
C LEU A 134 -3.43 -20.87 2.66
N ASP A 135 -3.01 -21.28 3.86
CA ASP A 135 -1.75 -21.97 4.16
C ASP A 135 -1.92 -23.50 3.98
N ASP A 136 -2.21 -23.95 2.76
CA ASP A 136 -2.47 -25.37 2.43
C ASP A 136 -1.18 -26.24 2.44
N ASP A 137 -0.03 -25.60 2.56
CA ASP A 137 1.31 -26.19 2.40
C ASP A 137 2.23 -26.01 3.63
N ASP A 138 1.77 -25.37 4.72
CA ASP A 138 2.49 -25.16 5.99
C ASP A 138 3.88 -24.51 5.78
N VAL A 139 4.00 -23.71 4.71
CA VAL A 139 5.23 -23.05 4.25
C VAL A 139 5.39 -21.66 4.85
N LEU A 140 4.37 -21.13 5.56
CA LEU A 140 4.51 -19.84 6.24
C LEU A 140 5.71 -19.88 7.20
N ASP A 141 6.74 -19.13 6.85
CA ASP A 141 7.95 -19.00 7.66
C ASP A 141 7.56 -18.45 9.05
N GLY A 142 8.33 -18.78 10.10
CA GLY A 142 8.06 -18.31 11.46
C GLY A 142 7.93 -16.79 11.56
N SER A 143 8.52 -16.07 10.60
CA SER A 143 8.39 -14.62 10.42
C SER A 143 6.97 -14.17 10.04
N GLU A 144 6.27 -14.86 9.15
CA GLU A 144 4.94 -14.49 8.67
C GLU A 144 3.87 -14.71 9.74
N ARG A 145 3.94 -15.85 10.44
CA ARG A 145 3.08 -16.12 11.61
C ARG A 145 3.27 -15.05 12.70
N THR A 146 4.50 -14.57 12.90
CA THR A 146 4.80 -13.49 13.85
C THR A 146 4.15 -12.17 13.43
N VAL A 147 4.16 -11.84 12.13
CA VAL A 147 3.50 -10.62 11.61
C VAL A 147 1.99 -10.71 11.79
N VAL A 148 1.37 -11.84 11.45
CA VAL A 148 -0.08 -12.05 11.62
C VAL A 148 -0.48 -11.89 13.08
N SER A 149 0.26 -12.51 14.01
CA SER A 149 0.01 -12.40 15.45
C SER A 149 0.20 -10.97 15.98
N ALA A 150 1.19 -10.23 15.46
CA ALA A 150 1.40 -8.83 15.81
C ALA A 150 0.23 -7.95 15.35
N VAL A 151 -0.22 -8.12 14.10
CA VAL A 151 -1.36 -7.38 13.53
C VAL A 151 -2.65 -7.67 14.31
N GLU A 152 -2.89 -8.94 14.65
CA GLU A 152 -3.99 -9.37 15.51
C GLU A 152 -3.95 -8.65 16.86
N SER A 153 -2.80 -8.67 17.53
CA SER A 153 -2.64 -8.05 18.85
C SER A 153 -2.92 -6.55 18.81
N VAL A 154 -2.45 -5.86 17.77
CA VAL A 154 -2.72 -4.43 17.54
C VAL A 154 -4.21 -4.18 17.28
N LEU A 155 -4.84 -4.99 16.43
CA LEU A 155 -6.26 -4.83 16.10
C LEU A 155 -7.15 -5.08 17.32
N ARG A 156 -6.83 -6.11 18.12
CA ARG A 156 -7.47 -6.41 19.40
C ARG A 156 -7.33 -5.27 20.40
N PHE A 157 -6.15 -4.67 20.50
CA PHE A 157 -5.94 -3.49 21.33
C PHE A 157 -6.80 -2.30 20.87
N ILE A 158 -6.85 -2.03 19.56
CA ILE A 158 -7.69 -0.95 18.99
C ILE A 158 -9.18 -1.21 19.29
N ILE A 159 -9.66 -2.43 19.10
CA ILE A 159 -11.05 -2.82 19.39
C ILE A 159 -11.37 -2.62 20.88
N LEU A 160 -10.47 -3.07 21.77
CA LEU A 160 -10.63 -2.89 23.21
C LEU A 160 -10.66 -1.41 23.58
N PHE A 161 -9.76 -0.62 23.00
CA PHE A 161 -9.65 0.81 23.25
C PHE A 161 -10.93 1.54 22.82
N ILE A 162 -11.38 1.35 21.57
CA ILE A 162 -12.62 1.93 21.03
C ILE A 162 -13.83 1.46 21.85
N GLY A 163 -13.88 0.17 22.20
CA GLY A 163 -14.91 -0.38 23.07
C GLY A 163 -14.95 0.31 24.43
N GLY A 164 -13.80 0.54 25.04
CA GLY A 164 -13.66 1.28 26.29
C GLY A 164 -14.19 2.72 26.20
N VAL A 165 -13.94 3.41 25.09
CA VAL A 165 -14.49 4.76 24.82
C VAL A 165 -16.03 4.72 24.80
N PHE A 166 -16.64 3.77 24.09
CA PHE A 166 -18.10 3.64 24.06
C PHE A 166 -18.71 3.22 25.40
N VAL A 167 -17.99 2.43 26.20
CA VAL A 167 -18.41 2.13 27.57
C VAL A 167 -18.38 3.39 28.44
N ALA A 168 -17.30 4.18 28.35
CA ALA A 168 -17.19 5.46 29.06
C ALA A 168 -18.33 6.43 28.72
N ASP A 169 -18.70 6.49 27.43
CA ASP A 169 -19.85 7.26 26.94
C ASP A 169 -21.18 6.80 27.59
N ALA A 170 -21.39 5.49 27.69
CA ALA A 170 -22.58 4.93 28.32
C ALA A 170 -22.68 5.25 29.83
N PHE A 171 -21.56 5.55 30.49
CA PHE A 171 -21.52 6.06 31.86
C PHE A 171 -21.68 7.58 31.96
N GLY A 172 -21.86 8.28 30.84
CA GLY A 172 -22.03 9.74 30.79
C GLY A 172 -20.74 10.52 31.04
N LEU A 173 -19.57 9.90 30.81
CA LEU A 173 -18.29 10.61 30.89
C LEU A 173 -18.14 11.57 29.70
N ASP A 174 -17.66 12.77 29.97
CA ASP A 174 -17.37 13.74 28.90
C ASP A 174 -16.20 13.25 28.04
N LEU A 175 -16.53 12.77 26.83
CA LEU A 175 -15.57 12.29 25.87
C LEU A 175 -14.71 13.40 25.27
N THR A 176 -15.07 14.68 25.44
CA THR A 176 -14.35 15.81 24.84
C THR A 176 -12.88 15.81 25.27
N SER A 177 -12.61 15.62 26.56
CA SER A 177 -11.25 15.56 27.09
C SER A 177 -10.47 14.35 26.58
N LEU A 178 -11.15 13.21 26.43
CA LEU A 178 -10.56 11.96 25.92
C LEU A 178 -10.21 12.07 24.43
N ILE A 179 -11.14 12.61 23.63
CA ILE A 179 -10.95 12.86 22.19
C ILE A 179 -9.83 13.89 21.98
N ALA A 180 -9.77 14.94 22.80
CA ALA A 180 -8.70 15.94 22.73
C ALA A 180 -7.32 15.30 23.00
N GLY A 181 -7.19 14.47 24.05
CA GLY A 181 -5.97 13.72 24.32
C GLY A 181 -5.60 12.75 23.19
N LEU A 182 -6.60 12.05 22.64
CA LEU A 182 -6.42 11.14 21.51
C LEU A 182 -5.98 11.84 20.23
N GLY A 183 -6.43 13.07 19.98
CA GLY A 183 -5.97 13.87 18.84
C GLY A 183 -4.46 14.09 18.90
N ILE A 184 -3.94 14.46 20.08
CA ILE A 184 -2.50 14.71 20.28
C ILE A 184 -1.70 13.40 20.18
N SER A 185 -2.12 12.35 20.89
CA SER A 185 -1.44 11.04 20.85
C SER A 185 -1.52 10.39 19.47
N GLY A 186 -2.66 10.54 18.78
CA GLY A 186 -2.87 10.04 17.43
C GLY A 186 -1.99 10.75 16.41
N LEU A 187 -1.81 12.07 16.52
CA LEU A 187 -0.86 12.81 15.69
C LEU A 187 0.58 12.32 15.90
N ALA A 188 1.00 12.14 17.16
CA ALA A 188 2.33 11.62 17.47
C ALA A 188 2.55 10.23 16.88
N LEU A 189 1.56 9.32 17.01
CA LEU A 189 1.62 8.00 16.43
C LEU A 189 1.65 8.03 14.89
N ALA A 190 0.85 8.91 14.26
CA ALA A 190 0.84 9.07 12.81
C ALA A 190 2.18 9.58 12.27
N LEU A 191 2.82 10.52 12.98
CA LEU A 191 4.17 10.99 12.64
C LEU A 191 5.21 9.88 12.77
N ALA A 192 5.13 9.06 13.83
CA ALA A 192 6.01 7.91 14.01
C ALA A 192 5.80 6.82 12.95
N ALA A 193 4.55 6.62 12.49
CA ALA A 193 4.20 5.62 11.49
C ALA A 193 4.42 6.09 10.03
N LYS A 194 4.69 7.38 9.81
CA LYS A 194 4.77 8.03 8.50
C LYS A 194 5.64 7.27 7.50
N ASP A 195 6.83 6.83 7.92
CA ASP A 195 7.77 6.16 7.01
C ASP A 195 7.30 4.76 6.63
N THR A 196 6.66 4.03 7.55
CA THR A 196 6.08 2.72 7.25
C THR A 196 4.95 2.85 6.23
N ILE A 197 4.06 3.81 6.43
CA ILE A 197 2.94 4.10 5.52
C ILE A 197 3.47 4.54 4.15
N SER A 198 4.49 5.41 4.13
CA SER A 198 5.10 5.90 2.88
C SER A 198 5.71 4.77 2.06
N ASN A 199 6.39 3.81 2.70
CA ASN A 199 6.94 2.64 2.01
C ASN A 199 5.86 1.69 1.49
N PHE A 200 4.78 1.48 2.26
CA PHE A 200 3.64 0.68 1.82
C PHE A 200 3.01 1.26 0.55
N PHE A 201 2.68 2.56 0.55
CA PHE A 201 2.16 3.22 -0.65
C PHE A 201 3.18 3.25 -1.79
N GLY A 202 4.47 3.37 -1.48
CA GLY A 202 5.55 3.22 -2.46
C GLY A 202 5.50 1.87 -3.19
N ALA A 203 5.33 0.78 -2.44
CA ALA A 203 5.21 -0.57 -3.02
C ALA A 203 3.98 -0.70 -3.92
N VAL A 204 2.82 -0.23 -3.44
CA VAL A 204 1.56 -0.26 -4.19
C VAL A 204 1.67 0.51 -5.50
N THR A 205 2.27 1.71 -5.47
CA THR A 205 2.51 2.52 -6.69
C THR A 205 3.43 1.81 -7.67
N VAL A 206 4.54 1.22 -7.20
CA VAL A 206 5.45 0.45 -8.06
C VAL A 206 4.73 -0.73 -8.73
N LEU A 207 3.86 -1.43 -7.99
CA LEU A 207 3.09 -2.56 -8.52
C LEU A 207 2.02 -2.13 -9.55
N MET A 208 1.39 -0.97 -9.35
CA MET A 208 0.36 -0.43 -10.26
C MET A 208 0.98 0.16 -11.52
N ASP A 209 1.95 1.07 -11.37
CA ASP A 209 2.52 1.83 -12.49
C ASP A 209 3.60 1.03 -13.24
N ARG A 210 4.20 0.03 -12.59
CA ARG A 210 5.24 -0.86 -13.12
C ARG A 210 6.35 -0.11 -13.88
N PRO A 211 7.01 0.89 -13.25
CA PRO A 211 8.14 1.60 -13.85
C PRO A 211 9.26 0.63 -14.25
N PHE A 212 9.43 -0.44 -13.49
CA PHE A 212 10.31 -1.58 -13.75
C PHE A 212 9.66 -2.89 -13.29
N ARG A 213 10.29 -4.01 -13.66
CA ARG A 213 9.89 -5.37 -13.29
C ARG A 213 11.07 -6.10 -12.65
N ILE A 214 10.78 -7.21 -11.97
CA ILE A 214 11.81 -8.15 -11.52
C ILE A 214 12.62 -8.60 -12.75
N GLY A 215 13.95 -8.57 -12.63
CA GLY A 215 14.91 -8.83 -13.70
C GLY A 215 15.32 -7.58 -14.51
N ASP A 216 14.65 -6.44 -14.35
CA ASP A 216 15.11 -5.20 -15.00
C ASP A 216 16.35 -4.67 -14.29
N TRP A 217 17.35 -4.22 -15.06
CA TRP A 217 18.45 -3.42 -14.54
C TRP A 217 17.99 -1.98 -14.37
N VAL A 218 18.15 -1.43 -13.17
CA VAL A 218 17.67 -0.08 -12.82
C VAL A 218 18.75 0.74 -12.13
N VAL A 219 18.66 2.06 -12.27
CA VAL A 219 19.46 3.03 -11.50
C VAL A 219 18.52 3.93 -10.71
N ILE A 220 18.72 3.95 -9.39
CA ILE A 220 17.89 4.66 -8.43
C ILE A 220 18.80 5.40 -7.47
N GLY A 221 18.72 6.74 -7.44
CA GLY A 221 19.46 7.55 -6.46
C GLY A 221 20.97 7.28 -6.41
N GLY A 222 21.58 6.96 -7.56
CA GLY A 222 23.01 6.65 -7.68
C GLY A 222 23.40 5.20 -7.35
N THR A 223 22.44 4.35 -6.98
CA THR A 223 22.66 2.90 -6.88
C THR A 223 22.13 2.21 -8.14
N GLU A 224 22.92 1.32 -8.72
CA GLU A 224 22.52 0.51 -9.87
C GLU A 224 22.49 -0.98 -9.53
N GLY A 225 21.57 -1.71 -10.16
CA GLY A 225 21.48 -3.16 -10.03
C GLY A 225 20.24 -3.77 -10.69
N GLU A 226 20.22 -5.09 -10.74
CA GLU A 226 19.07 -5.88 -11.18
C GLU A 226 18.03 -6.01 -10.06
N VAL A 227 16.76 -5.81 -10.37
CA VAL A 227 15.67 -5.98 -9.40
C VAL A 227 15.44 -7.47 -9.15
N ILE A 228 15.75 -7.94 -7.95
CA ILE A 228 15.52 -9.34 -7.54
C ILE A 228 14.09 -9.53 -7.02
N GLU A 229 13.67 -8.63 -6.13
CA GLU A 229 12.42 -8.79 -5.38
C GLU A 229 11.85 -7.43 -4.98
N ILE A 230 10.53 -7.33 -4.95
CA ILE A 230 9.79 -6.16 -4.47
C ILE A 230 9.00 -6.60 -3.23
N ASN A 231 9.48 -6.24 -2.05
CA ASN A 231 8.83 -6.49 -0.77
C ASN A 231 7.90 -5.33 -0.39
N LEU A 232 7.14 -5.51 0.70
CA LEU A 232 6.17 -4.49 1.16
C LEU A 232 6.82 -3.15 1.52
N ARG A 233 8.01 -3.18 2.12
CA ARG A 233 8.74 -1.97 2.57
C ARG A 233 9.89 -1.60 1.64
N THR A 234 10.51 -2.58 1.01
CA THR A 234 11.79 -2.41 0.33
C THR A 234 11.81 -3.15 -1.00
N THR A 235 12.65 -2.71 -1.92
CA THR A 235 13.00 -3.42 -3.14
C THR A 235 14.46 -3.84 -3.06
N ILE A 236 14.74 -5.08 -3.42
CA ILE A 236 16.06 -5.69 -3.34
C ILE A 236 16.70 -5.65 -4.73
N LEU A 237 17.88 -5.03 -4.80
CA LEU A 237 18.69 -4.93 -6.01
C LEU A 237 19.96 -5.78 -5.87
N ARG A 238 20.38 -6.43 -6.95
CA ARG A 238 21.70 -7.06 -7.09
C ARG A 238 22.62 -6.18 -7.90
N THR A 239 23.74 -5.75 -7.31
CA THR A 239 24.72 -4.93 -8.04
C THR A 239 25.55 -5.78 -9.00
N SER A 240 26.33 -5.11 -9.87
CA SER A 240 27.32 -5.77 -10.73
C SER A 240 28.42 -6.50 -9.98
N SER A 241 28.63 -6.19 -8.70
CA SER A 241 29.55 -6.87 -7.79
C SER A 241 28.90 -8.04 -7.03
N ASP A 242 27.71 -8.48 -7.43
CA ASP A 242 26.90 -9.52 -6.78
C ASP A 242 26.57 -9.21 -5.30
N THR A 243 26.52 -7.92 -4.94
CA THR A 243 26.09 -7.50 -3.60
C THR A 243 24.61 -7.13 -3.60
N ILE A 244 23.98 -7.26 -2.43
CA ILE A 244 22.57 -6.91 -2.23
C ILE A 244 22.46 -5.48 -1.72
N VAL A 245 21.68 -4.66 -2.43
CA VAL A 245 21.27 -3.34 -1.97
C VAL A 245 19.77 -3.34 -1.72
N THR A 246 19.39 -2.90 -0.52
CA THR A 246 17.99 -2.80 -0.12
C THR A 246 17.56 -1.34 -0.19
N VAL A 247 16.60 -1.04 -1.07
CA VAL A 247 16.10 0.32 -1.30
C VAL A 247 14.69 0.46 -0.70
N PRO A 248 14.44 1.44 0.18
CA PRO A 248 13.09 1.73 0.66
C PRO A 248 12.15 2.08 -0.50
N ASN A 249 10.95 1.51 -0.52
CA ASN A 249 9.98 1.75 -1.60
C ASN A 249 9.53 3.22 -1.67
N ALA A 250 9.54 3.93 -0.54
CA ALA A 250 9.30 5.36 -0.51
C ALA A 250 10.33 6.14 -1.36
N ASN A 251 11.57 5.66 -1.49
CA ASN A 251 12.57 6.33 -2.33
C ASN A 251 12.27 6.14 -3.82
N LEU A 252 11.72 5.00 -4.21
CA LEU A 252 11.41 4.67 -5.61
C LEU A 252 10.35 5.61 -6.21
N VAL A 253 9.40 6.04 -5.40
CA VAL A 253 8.33 6.96 -5.83
C VAL A 253 8.75 8.44 -5.74
N ASN A 254 9.78 8.74 -4.94
CA ASN A 254 10.25 10.10 -4.71
C ASN A 254 11.50 10.47 -5.53
N THR A 255 12.11 9.52 -6.22
CA THR A 255 13.32 9.74 -7.03
C THR A 255 13.12 9.26 -8.46
N ALA A 256 13.86 9.85 -9.40
CA ALA A 256 13.85 9.39 -10.77
C ALA A 256 14.46 7.98 -10.86
N VAL A 257 13.77 7.09 -11.56
CA VAL A 257 14.22 5.71 -11.79
C VAL A 257 14.58 5.55 -13.26
N GLU A 258 15.84 5.29 -13.55
CA GLU A 258 16.28 4.93 -14.90
C GLU A 258 16.18 3.42 -15.08
N ASN A 259 15.30 2.97 -15.97
CA ASN A 259 15.17 1.56 -16.30
C ASN A 259 16.00 1.22 -17.54
N TRP A 260 17.14 0.56 -17.32
CA TRP A 260 18.05 0.14 -18.37
C TRP A 260 17.54 -1.12 -19.11
N GLY A 261 16.70 -1.94 -18.48
CA GLY A 261 16.03 -3.09 -19.10
C GLY A 261 15.03 -2.72 -20.19
N LYS A 262 14.49 -1.49 -20.17
CA LYS A 262 13.55 -0.97 -21.19
C LYS A 262 14.22 -0.13 -22.29
N ARG A 263 15.56 -0.15 -22.42
CA ARG A 263 16.27 0.58 -23.47
C ARG A 263 15.90 0.05 -24.85
N ARG A 264 15.60 0.95 -25.79
CA ARG A 264 15.36 0.62 -27.21
C ARG A 264 16.62 0.54 -28.07
N TRP A 265 17.72 1.06 -27.55
CA TRP A 265 18.97 1.37 -28.26
C TRP A 265 19.99 1.82 -27.21
N ARG A 266 21.26 1.55 -27.46
CA ARG A 266 22.37 1.95 -26.61
C ARG A 266 23.14 3.08 -27.29
N ARG A 267 23.26 4.21 -26.60
CA ARG A 267 24.01 5.38 -27.09
C ARG A 267 25.44 5.29 -26.58
N TRP A 268 26.40 5.35 -27.48
CA TRP A 268 27.80 5.55 -27.12
C TRP A 268 28.27 6.90 -27.65
N GLN A 269 28.89 7.67 -26.76
CA GLN A 269 29.46 8.97 -27.09
C GLN A 269 30.86 9.03 -26.51
N THR A 270 31.84 9.42 -27.33
CA THR A 270 33.22 9.62 -26.91
C THR A 270 33.80 10.84 -27.60
N THR A 271 34.78 11.47 -26.97
CA THR A 271 35.58 12.55 -27.57
C THR A 271 37.01 12.07 -27.70
N LEU A 272 37.60 12.27 -28.87
CA LEU A 272 38.99 11.99 -29.19
C LEU A 272 39.74 13.31 -29.30
N HIS A 273 40.97 13.32 -28.84
CA HIS A 273 41.82 14.51 -28.87
C HIS A 273 42.96 14.26 -29.85
N LEU A 274 42.97 14.99 -30.96
CA LEU A 274 44.02 14.94 -31.99
C LEU A 274 45.03 16.06 -31.74
N ASP A 275 46.28 15.90 -32.21
CA ASP A 275 47.31 16.94 -32.09
C ASP A 275 46.89 18.24 -32.77
N LEU A 276 47.18 19.39 -32.14
CA LEU A 276 46.79 20.71 -32.66
C LEU A 276 47.46 21.04 -34.01
N GLY A 277 48.62 20.44 -34.29
CA GLY A 277 49.33 20.56 -35.56
C GLY A 277 48.83 19.63 -36.66
N SER A 278 47.76 18.86 -36.40
CA SER A 278 47.16 17.98 -37.40
C SER A 278 46.64 18.76 -38.62
N ASP A 279 46.83 18.19 -39.80
CA ASP A 279 46.32 18.77 -41.04
C ASP A 279 44.76 18.78 -41.04
N PRO A 280 44.11 19.95 -41.24
CA PRO A 280 42.65 20.06 -41.27
C PRO A 280 41.97 19.14 -42.29
N GLU A 281 42.58 18.91 -43.46
CA GLU A 281 42.02 18.01 -44.48
C GLU A 281 42.05 16.54 -43.99
N ALA A 282 43.14 16.14 -43.33
CA ALA A 282 43.25 14.82 -42.71
C ALA A 282 42.21 14.64 -41.58
N VAL A 283 41.99 15.66 -40.74
CA VAL A 283 40.97 15.63 -39.67
C VAL A 283 39.55 15.50 -40.26
N SER A 284 39.24 16.21 -41.34
CA SER A 284 37.95 16.07 -42.03
C SER A 284 37.77 14.65 -42.59
N SER A 285 38.80 14.14 -43.28
CA SER A 285 38.81 12.77 -43.84
C SER A 285 38.68 11.69 -42.75
N PHE A 286 39.27 11.94 -41.58
CA PHE A 286 39.11 11.06 -40.42
C PHE A 286 37.67 11.02 -39.95
N CYS A 287 37.00 12.17 -39.81
CA CYS A 287 35.60 12.22 -39.41
C CYS A 287 34.71 11.46 -40.40
N ASP A 288 34.92 11.67 -41.70
CA ASP A 288 34.18 11.03 -42.79
C ASP A 288 34.37 9.51 -42.82
N ARG A 289 35.61 9.03 -42.61
CA ARG A 289 35.92 7.60 -42.57
C ARG A 289 35.37 6.92 -41.33
N VAL A 290 35.43 7.57 -40.17
CA VAL A 290 34.88 7.03 -38.92
C VAL A 290 33.36 6.93 -39.02
N ILE A 291 32.67 7.96 -39.52
CA ILE A 291 31.21 7.87 -39.68
C ILE A 291 30.81 6.85 -40.75
N ALA A 292 31.59 6.69 -41.82
CA ALA A 292 31.37 5.63 -42.80
C ALA A 292 31.53 4.23 -42.17
N ALA A 293 32.51 4.02 -41.30
CA ALA A 293 32.69 2.76 -40.57
C ALA A 293 31.52 2.49 -39.61
N VAL A 294 31.04 3.52 -38.89
CA VAL A 294 29.85 3.41 -38.02
C VAL A 294 28.61 3.04 -38.82
N ARG A 295 28.37 3.66 -39.98
CA ARG A 295 27.22 3.37 -40.85
C ARG A 295 27.32 2.01 -41.54
N ALA A 296 28.52 1.53 -41.81
CA ALA A 296 28.72 0.20 -42.39
C ALA A 296 28.50 -0.95 -41.38
N ASN A 297 28.47 -0.65 -40.07
CA ASN A 297 28.27 -1.65 -39.04
C ASN A 297 26.80 -2.05 -38.92
N GLU A 298 26.50 -3.34 -39.13
CA GLU A 298 25.15 -3.90 -39.05
C GLU A 298 24.44 -3.68 -37.71
N ARG A 299 25.21 -3.43 -36.64
CA ARG A 299 24.68 -3.18 -35.28
C ARG A 299 24.19 -1.74 -35.10
N THR A 300 24.46 -0.83 -36.03
CA THR A 300 24.08 0.59 -35.93
C THR A 300 22.60 0.76 -36.28
N LEU A 301 21.83 1.39 -35.38
CA LEU A 301 20.37 1.53 -35.57
C LEU A 301 19.97 2.87 -36.18
N LYS A 302 20.55 3.98 -35.69
CA LYS A 302 20.22 5.33 -36.14
C LYS A 302 21.38 5.95 -36.90
N GLU A 303 21.62 5.44 -38.10
CA GLU A 303 22.71 5.87 -38.97
C GLU A 303 22.68 7.38 -39.26
N ASP A 304 21.51 7.94 -39.54
CA ASP A 304 21.34 9.37 -39.84
C ASP A 304 21.55 10.29 -38.63
N ALA A 305 21.27 9.78 -37.43
CA ALA A 305 21.47 10.52 -36.17
C ALA A 305 22.87 10.29 -35.57
N SER A 306 23.63 9.36 -36.13
CA SER A 306 25.03 9.11 -35.75
C SER A 306 25.93 10.09 -36.49
N TRP A 307 26.95 10.60 -35.81
CA TRP A 307 27.84 11.62 -36.35
C TRP A 307 29.24 11.51 -35.76
N CYS A 308 30.22 11.97 -36.54
CA CYS A 308 31.59 12.20 -36.12
C CYS A 308 31.96 13.60 -36.62
N ALA A 309 32.28 14.51 -35.71
CA ALA A 309 32.55 15.90 -36.05
C ALA A 309 33.52 16.53 -35.05
N VAL A 310 34.22 17.57 -35.51
CA VAL A 310 34.99 18.44 -34.62
C VAL A 310 34.03 19.22 -33.73
N ASP A 311 34.12 18.97 -32.42
CA ASP A 311 33.30 19.61 -31.38
C ASP A 311 33.91 20.93 -30.93
N GLY A 312 35.25 20.98 -30.87
CA GLY A 312 35.99 22.16 -30.47
C GLY A 312 37.48 22.09 -30.75
N ILE A 313 38.16 23.20 -30.52
CA ILE A 313 39.62 23.28 -30.56
C ILE A 313 40.05 23.81 -29.19
N SER A 314 40.83 23.01 -28.47
CA SER A 314 41.37 23.33 -27.15
C SER A 314 42.74 23.99 -27.28
N ALA A 315 43.36 24.35 -26.15
CA ALA A 315 44.71 24.93 -26.14
C ALA A 315 45.80 23.95 -26.64
N GLN A 316 45.52 22.65 -26.68
CA GLN A 316 46.51 21.61 -26.96
C GLN A 316 46.01 20.53 -27.94
N SER A 317 44.72 20.50 -28.27
CA SER A 317 44.12 19.45 -29.10
C SER A 317 43.00 19.96 -29.99
N ILE A 318 42.75 19.24 -31.08
CA ILE A 318 41.50 19.30 -31.83
C ILE A 318 40.58 18.21 -31.26
N ASP A 319 39.41 18.60 -30.76
CA ASP A 319 38.48 17.71 -30.09
C ASP A 319 37.44 17.20 -31.09
N VAL A 320 37.47 15.90 -31.36
CA VAL A 320 36.56 15.22 -32.29
C VAL A 320 35.59 14.37 -31.47
N SER A 321 34.31 14.73 -31.51
CA SER A 321 33.26 13.95 -30.85
C SER A 321 32.63 12.96 -31.81
N ILE A 322 32.40 11.76 -31.30
CA ILE A 322 31.71 10.66 -31.98
C ILE A 322 30.47 10.33 -31.17
N ASN A 323 29.32 10.30 -31.84
CA ASN A 323 28.05 9.90 -31.27
C ASN A 323 27.40 8.86 -32.16
N LEU A 324 27.01 7.73 -31.57
CA LEU A 324 26.34 6.67 -32.30
C LEU A 324 25.36 5.89 -31.43
N TYR A 325 24.54 5.11 -32.13
CA TYR A 325 23.51 4.33 -31.49
C TYR A 325 23.47 2.91 -32.02
N TRP A 326 23.64 1.96 -31.11
CA TRP A 326 23.60 0.54 -31.42
C TRP A 326 22.28 -0.11 -31.01
N ASP A 327 21.90 -1.15 -31.76
CA ASP A 327 20.86 -2.11 -31.39
C ASP A 327 21.52 -3.34 -30.74
N LEU A 328 21.83 -3.22 -29.44
CA LEU A 328 22.50 -4.27 -28.67
C LEU A 328 21.71 -4.60 -27.42
N ASN A 329 21.52 -5.89 -27.20
CA ASN A 329 20.70 -6.39 -26.10
C ASN A 329 21.53 -6.58 -24.83
N SER A 330 22.83 -6.90 -24.97
CA SER A 330 23.71 -7.19 -23.84
C SER A 330 24.80 -6.12 -23.63
N SER A 331 25.24 -5.96 -22.38
CA SER A 331 26.43 -5.17 -22.03
C SER A 331 27.72 -5.80 -22.57
N VAL A 332 27.75 -7.12 -22.77
CA VAL A 332 28.88 -7.83 -23.36
C VAL A 332 29.03 -7.46 -24.83
N GLU A 333 27.94 -7.54 -25.60
CA GLU A 333 27.90 -7.16 -27.01
C GLU A 333 28.27 -5.67 -27.19
N GLU A 334 27.81 -4.79 -26.29
CA GLU A 334 28.20 -3.37 -26.28
C GLU A 334 29.71 -3.21 -26.08
N ARG A 335 30.31 -3.98 -25.18
CA ARG A 335 31.75 -3.91 -24.92
C ARG A 335 32.56 -4.37 -26.13
N GLU A 336 32.15 -5.44 -26.78
CA GLU A 336 32.79 -5.97 -28.00
C GLU A 336 32.66 -4.99 -29.17
N ALA A 337 31.45 -4.50 -29.45
CA ALA A 337 31.21 -3.52 -30.52
C ALA A 337 32.02 -2.22 -30.31
N ARG A 338 32.16 -1.80 -29.05
CA ARG A 338 32.98 -0.66 -28.67
C ARG A 338 34.47 -0.91 -28.90
N GLU A 339 34.97 -2.10 -28.55
CA GLU A 339 36.36 -2.48 -28.79
C GLU A 339 36.69 -2.49 -30.29
N ASP A 340 35.85 -3.15 -31.09
CA ASP A 340 36.01 -3.22 -32.56
C ASP A 340 36.10 -1.82 -33.18
N LEU A 341 35.16 -0.95 -32.83
CA LEU A 341 35.13 0.42 -33.35
C LEU A 341 36.31 1.26 -32.86
N MET A 342 36.73 1.11 -31.60
CA MET A 342 37.92 1.80 -31.08
C MET A 342 39.19 1.39 -31.85
N LEU A 343 39.35 0.11 -32.17
CA LEU A 343 40.49 -0.38 -32.95
C LEU A 343 40.46 0.12 -34.41
N ASP A 344 39.28 0.19 -35.02
CA ASP A 344 39.10 0.75 -36.35
C ASP A 344 39.40 2.25 -36.40
N ILE A 345 38.97 3.01 -35.39
CA ILE A 345 39.30 4.42 -35.21
C ILE A 345 40.83 4.63 -35.19
N VAL A 346 41.56 3.81 -34.42
CA VAL A 346 43.03 3.87 -34.35
C VAL A 346 43.68 3.49 -35.69
N ARG A 347 43.10 2.55 -36.44
CA ARG A 347 43.59 2.18 -37.78
C ARG A 347 43.42 3.35 -38.76
N ILE A 348 42.24 3.97 -38.78
CA ILE A 348 41.94 5.13 -39.62
C ILE A 348 42.86 6.32 -39.29
N SER A 349 43.13 6.58 -37.99
CA SER A 349 44.03 7.67 -37.61
C SER A 349 45.45 7.45 -38.15
N ARG A 350 45.96 6.22 -38.06
CA ARG A 350 47.30 5.85 -38.57
C ARG A 350 47.40 5.95 -40.09
N GLU A 351 46.37 5.56 -40.82
CA GLU A 351 46.33 5.67 -42.30
C GLU A 351 46.39 7.13 -42.76
N LEU A 352 45.84 8.06 -41.96
CA LEU A 352 45.81 9.49 -42.24
C LEU A 352 46.99 10.26 -41.61
N ASN A 353 47.96 9.56 -41.01
CA ASN A 353 49.07 10.15 -40.26
C ASN A 353 48.62 11.14 -39.16
N LEU A 354 47.49 10.85 -38.51
CA LEU A 354 46.99 11.61 -37.38
C LEU A 354 47.47 10.99 -36.06
N GLU A 355 48.01 11.84 -35.19
CA GLU A 355 48.43 11.47 -33.86
C GLU A 355 47.39 11.91 -32.82
N PHE A 356 47.10 11.02 -31.87
CA PHE A 356 46.33 11.39 -30.68
C PHE A 356 47.19 12.23 -29.76
N HIS A 357 46.60 13.27 -29.19
CA HIS A 357 47.28 14.18 -28.28
C HIS A 357 47.83 13.44 -27.04
N ASP A 358 49.15 13.50 -26.82
CA ASP A 358 49.81 13.06 -25.58
C ASP A 358 50.21 14.27 -24.74
N ALA A 359 49.56 14.45 -23.59
CA ALA A 359 49.82 15.55 -22.67
C ALA A 359 51.28 15.62 -22.14
N ARG A 360 52.07 14.53 -22.27
CA ARG A 360 53.47 14.48 -21.81
C ARG A 360 54.45 15.00 -22.86
N VAL A 361 54.08 15.02 -24.13
CA VAL A 361 54.93 15.53 -25.20
C VAL A 361 54.76 17.04 -25.23
N ARG A 362 55.43 17.73 -24.30
CA ARG A 362 55.62 19.18 -24.41
C ARG A 362 56.46 19.39 -25.66
N GLN A 363 55.83 19.73 -26.78
CA GLN A 363 56.54 20.00 -28.03
C GLN A 363 57.52 21.15 -27.75
N SER A 364 58.78 20.79 -27.53
CA SER A 364 59.89 21.74 -27.56
C SER A 364 60.08 22.12 -29.02
N ARG A 365 59.34 23.13 -29.47
CA ARG A 365 59.60 23.81 -30.73
C ARG A 365 59.77 25.29 -30.48
#